data_AF-A0A838MU92-F1
#
_entry.id   AF-A0A838MU92-F1
#
_cell.length_a   1.000
_cell.length_b   1.000
_cell.length_c   1.000
_cell.angle_alpha   90.00
_cell.angle_beta   90.00
_cell.angle_gamma   90.00
#
_symmetry.space_group_name_H-M   'P 1'
#
loop_
_entity.id
_entity.type
_entity.pdbx_description
1 polymer ?
#
loop_
_entity_poly.entity_id
_entity_poly.type
_entity_poly.pdbx_seq_one_letter_code
_entity_poly.pdbx_strand_id
1 'polypeptide(L)'
;YVTGSVLSPQGIYLREQLTLTTALAMVGGVRPEAKTSAVKIYRLKSGGGTARETIIADFKAIKTQKTSDIVLQPYDVIEVPEAGALEGKNLLRALTGMVTGGAQSLITNAPLRVIY
;
A
#
# COMPACT_ATOMS: atom_id res chain seq x y z
N TYR A 1 6.32 -2.21 -9.70
CA TYR A 1 5.38 -3.35 -9.86
C TYR A 1 3.98 -2.85 -9.55
N VAL A 2 2.95 -3.26 -10.30
CA VAL A 2 1.56 -2.81 -10.09
C VAL A 2 0.67 -4.01 -9.76
N THR A 3 -0.10 -3.92 -8.68
CA THR A 3 -0.94 -5.00 -8.15
C THR A 3 -2.27 -4.50 -7.58
N GLY A 4 -3.14 -5.43 -7.22
CA GLY A 4 -4.46 -5.18 -6.64
C GLY A 4 -5.56 -5.07 -7.69
N SER A 5 -6.51 -4.15 -7.46
CA SER A 5 -7.72 -3.96 -8.28
C SER A 5 -7.43 -3.20 -9.58
N VAL A 6 -6.57 -3.79 -10.42
CA VAL A 6 -6.23 -3.33 -11.77
C VAL A 6 -6.60 -4.39 -12.80
N LEU A 7 -6.69 -4.00 -14.07
CA LEU A 7 -7.06 -4.94 -15.14
C LEU A 7 -6.01 -6.04 -15.31
N SER A 8 -4.74 -5.67 -15.43
CA SER A 8 -3.62 -6.61 -15.63
C SER A 8 -2.45 -6.35 -14.67
N PRO A 9 -2.43 -6.95 -13.46
CA PRO A 9 -1.31 -6.85 -12.53
C PRO A 9 0.01 -7.32 -13.17
N GLN A 10 1.02 -6.46 -13.22
CA GLN A 10 2.32 -6.81 -13.82
C GLN A 10 3.48 -5.92 -13.33
N GLY A 11 4.69 -6.41 -13.57
CA GLY A 11 5.91 -5.61 -13.46
C GLY A 11 6.03 -4.65 -14.64
N ILE A 12 6.38 -3.39 -14.34
CA ILE A 12 6.68 -2.38 -15.37
C ILE A 12 8.14 -2.01 -15.24
N TYR A 13 8.87 -2.07 -16.35
CA TYR A 13 10.25 -1.59 -16.43
C TYR A 13 10.25 -0.07 -16.51
N LEU A 14 10.87 0.59 -15.52
CA LEU A 14 11.14 2.03 -15.58
C LEU A 14 12.26 2.26 -16.61
N ARG A 15 11.89 2.58 -17.85
CA ARG A 15 12.85 3.01 -18.90
C ARG A 15 13.01 4.53 -18.93
N GLU A 16 11.98 5.24 -18.53
CA GLU A 16 11.84 6.69 -18.58
C GLU A 16 11.17 7.19 -17.29
N GLN A 17 10.96 8.50 -17.17
CA GLN A 17 10.24 9.07 -16.05
C GLN A 17 8.77 8.64 -16.08
N LEU A 18 8.45 7.58 -15.33
CA LEU A 18 7.12 7.00 -15.24
C LEU A 18 6.33 7.62 -14.09
N THR A 19 5.07 7.99 -14.33
CA THR A 19 4.17 8.47 -13.29
C THR A 19 3.16 7.40 -12.87
N LEU A 20 2.50 7.60 -11.73
CA LEU A 20 1.43 6.72 -11.23
C LEU A 20 0.33 6.56 -12.29
N THR A 21 -0.10 7.66 -12.92
CA THR A 21 -1.16 7.62 -13.93
C THR A 21 -0.76 6.78 -15.13
N THR A 22 0.46 6.97 -15.65
CA THR A 22 0.96 6.21 -16.79
C THR A 22 1.14 4.74 -16.45
N ALA A 23 1.67 4.42 -15.26
CA ALA A 23 1.79 3.04 -14.80
C ALA A 23 0.44 2.33 -14.71
N LEU A 24 -0.59 3.01 -14.18
CA LEU A 24 -1.94 2.46 -14.13
C LEU A 24 -2.55 2.31 -15.53
N ALA A 25 -2.28 3.24 -16.45
CA ALA A 25 -2.72 3.11 -17.84
C ALA A 25 -2.06 1.91 -18.57
N MET A 26 -0.77 1.67 -18.32
CA MET A 26 -0.03 0.54 -18.91
C MET A 26 -0.55 -0.84 -18.48
N VAL A 27 -1.22 -0.93 -17.33
CA VAL A 27 -1.89 -2.16 -16.86
C VAL A 27 -3.36 -2.25 -17.27
N GLY A 28 -3.78 -1.39 -18.21
CA GLY A 28 -5.16 -1.31 -18.71
C GLY A 28 -6.06 -0.38 -17.90
N GLY A 29 -5.60 0.14 -16.77
CA GLY A 29 -6.38 0.96 -15.85
C GLY A 29 -6.78 0.22 -14.57
N VAL A 30 -7.51 0.94 -13.72
CA VAL A 30 -8.08 0.42 -12.48
C VAL A 30 -9.45 -0.20 -12.74
N ARG A 31 -9.84 -1.19 -11.94
CA ARG A 31 -11.17 -1.80 -12.03
C ARG A 31 -12.25 -0.86 -11.47
N PRO A 32 -13.52 -0.98 -11.90
CA PRO A 32 -14.62 -0.15 -11.37
C PRO A 32 -14.80 -0.23 -9.85
N GLU A 33 -14.52 -1.39 -9.27
CA GLU A 33 -14.55 -1.69 -7.85
C GLU A 33 -13.30 -1.23 -7.09
N ALA A 34 -12.34 -0.56 -7.72
CA ALA A 34 -11.11 -0.10 -7.07
C ALA A 34 -11.35 1.12 -6.17
N LYS A 35 -10.71 1.15 -4.99
CA LYS A 35 -10.64 2.32 -4.11
C LYS A 35 -9.52 3.24 -4.59
N THR A 36 -9.83 4.11 -5.56
CA THR A 36 -8.87 5.03 -6.18
C THR A 36 -8.41 6.17 -5.26
N SER A 37 -9.09 6.43 -4.14
CA SER A 37 -8.73 7.50 -3.21
C SER A 37 -7.57 7.15 -2.26
N ALA A 38 -7.19 5.86 -2.19
CA ALA A 38 -6.20 5.37 -1.25
C ALA A 38 -5.22 4.39 -1.92
N VAL A 39 -4.73 4.73 -3.11
CA VAL A 39 -3.71 3.93 -3.79
C VAL A 39 -2.42 4.00 -2.98
N LYS A 40 -1.83 2.84 -2.67
CA LYS A 40 -0.62 2.76 -1.85
C LYS A 40 0.59 2.55 -2.73
N ILE A 41 1.63 3.31 -2.47
CA ILE A 41 2.95 3.14 -3.10
C ILE A 41 3.92 2.79 -1.99
N TYR A 42 4.47 1.58 -2.05
CA TYR A 42 5.53 1.14 -1.16
C TYR A 42 6.87 1.42 -1.82
N ARG A 43 7.63 2.31 -1.20
CA ARG A 43 8.91 2.80 -1.70
C ARG A 43 10.03 2.44 -0.75
N LEU A 44 11.18 2.03 -1.28
CA LEU A 44 12.35 1.76 -0.45
C LEU A 44 12.89 3.06 0.14
N LYS A 45 13.12 3.10 1.45
CA LYS A 45 13.77 4.26 2.08
C LYS A 45 15.24 4.33 1.67
N SER A 46 15.72 5.53 1.37
CA SER A 46 17.15 5.80 1.19
C SER A 46 17.90 5.43 2.49
N GLY A 47 18.84 4.50 2.41
CA GLY A 47 19.58 3.98 3.57
C GLY A 47 19.97 2.50 3.51
N GLY A 48 19.65 1.78 2.43
CA GLY A 48 20.18 0.44 2.17
C GLY A 48 19.53 -0.71 2.95
N GLY A 49 18.42 -0.46 3.65
CA GLY A 49 17.67 -1.48 4.39
C GLY A 49 16.43 -2.02 3.66
N THR A 50 15.70 -2.92 4.32
CA THR A 50 14.39 -3.43 3.86
C THR A 50 13.22 -2.53 4.24
N ALA A 51 13.49 -1.39 4.89
CA ALA A 51 12.48 -0.45 5.33
C ALA A 51 11.79 0.20 4.14
N ARG A 52 10.45 0.09 4.09
CA ARG A 52 9.61 0.74 3.08
C ARG A 52 8.84 1.89 3.71
N GLU A 53 8.78 3.01 3.01
CA GLU A 53 7.77 4.04 3.27
C GLU A 53 6.51 3.74 2.48
N THR A 54 5.36 4.11 3.03
CA THR A 54 4.07 3.98 2.36
C THR A 54 3.57 5.37 2.02
N ILE A 55 3.43 5.65 0.73
CA ILE A 55 2.86 6.89 0.22
C ILE A 55 1.42 6.58 -0.19
N ILE A 56 0.47 7.36 0.32
CA ILE A 56 -0.94 7.23 -0.03
C ILE A 56 -1.27 8.30 -1.07
N ALA A 57 -1.76 7.86 -2.22
CA ALA A 57 -2.09 8.70 -3.35
C ALA A 57 -3.60 8.64 -3.64
N ASP A 58 -4.22 9.81 -3.82
CA ASP A 58 -5.57 9.90 -4.36
C ASP A 58 -5.49 10.00 -5.89
N PHE A 59 -5.67 8.86 -6.54
CA PHE A 59 -5.66 8.77 -8.00
C PHE A 59 -6.81 9.56 -8.65
N LYS A 60 -7.94 9.75 -7.96
CA LYS A 60 -9.05 10.57 -8.47
C LYS A 60 -8.68 12.05 -8.46
N ALA A 61 -7.99 12.51 -7.43
CA ALA A 61 -7.48 13.88 -7.36
C ALA A 61 -6.40 14.15 -8.42
N ILE A 62 -5.50 13.17 -8.64
CA ILE A 62 -4.48 13.25 -9.70
C ILE A 62 -5.11 13.32 -11.09
N LYS A 63 -6.08 12.43 -11.39
CA LYS A 63 -6.78 12.41 -12.68
C LYS A 63 -7.56 13.69 -12.97
N THR A 64 -8.05 14.36 -11.92
CA THR A 64 -8.79 15.64 -12.03
C THR A 64 -7.87 16.86 -11.91
N GLN A 65 -6.54 16.67 -11.96
CA GLN A 65 -5.52 17.72 -11.84
C GLN A 65 -5.61 18.56 -10.56
N LYS A 66 -6.25 18.04 -9.51
CA LYS A 66 -6.30 18.65 -8.18
C LYS A 66 -5.02 18.41 -7.38
N THR A 67 -4.25 17.40 -7.76
CA THR A 67 -2.99 17.02 -7.12
C THR A 67 -1.98 16.66 -8.21
N SER A 68 -0.72 16.98 -7.99
CA SER A 68 0.37 16.62 -8.91
C SER A 68 0.50 15.10 -9.04
N ASP A 69 0.81 14.63 -10.24
CA ASP A 69 1.07 13.21 -10.46
C ASP A 69 2.37 12.79 -9.77
N ILE A 70 2.39 11.56 -9.28
CA ILE A 70 3.53 11.03 -8.52
C ILE A 70 4.49 10.39 -9.50
N VAL A 71 5.72 10.89 -9.52
CA VAL A 71 6.81 10.24 -10.24
C VAL A 71 7.23 8.98 -9.47
N LEU A 72 7.22 7.86 -10.17
CA LEU A 72 7.61 6.56 -9.65
C LEU A 72 9.13 6.43 -9.63
N GLN A 73 9.61 5.69 -8.64
CA GLN A 73 11.02 5.37 -8.46
C GLN A 73 11.26 3.88 -8.70
N PRO A 74 12.52 3.49 -8.99
CA PRO A 74 12.88 2.08 -9.10
C PRO A 74 12.46 1.32 -7.84
N TYR A 75 11.98 0.09 -8.05
CA TYR A 75 11.48 -0.81 -6.99
C TYR A 75 10.21 -0.36 -6.25
N ASP A 76 9.53 0.69 -6.72
CA ASP A 76 8.20 1.03 -6.21
C ASP A 76 7.19 -0.10 -6.47
N VAL A 77 6.41 -0.41 -5.43
CA VAL A 77 5.27 -1.35 -5.53
C VAL A 77 3.98 -0.56 -5.35
N ILE A 78 3.14 -0.58 -6.36
CA ILE A 78 1.85 0.12 -6.38
C ILE A 78 0.76 -0.90 -6.10
N GLU A 79 0.03 -0.71 -5.01
CA GLU A 79 -1.13 -1.52 -4.63
C GLU A 79 -2.40 -0.67 -4.75
N VAL A 80 -3.31 -1.11 -5.60
CA VAL A 80 -4.64 -0.52 -5.74
C VAL A 80 -5.62 -1.33 -4.90
N PRO A 81 -6.11 -0.81 -3.76
CA PRO A 81 -7.07 -1.55 -2.94
C PRO A 81 -8.42 -1.68 -3.64
N GLU A 82 -9.15 -2.76 -3.34
CA GLU A 82 -10.56 -2.89 -3.69
C GLU A 82 -11.43 -2.04 -2.76
N ALA A 83 -12.49 -1.46 -3.29
CA ALA A 83 -13.55 -0.78 -2.55
C ALA A 83 -14.46 -1.81 -1.89
N GLY A 84 -13.90 -2.64 -1.02
CA GLY A 84 -14.62 -3.66 -0.28
C GLY A 84 -14.18 -3.67 1.17
N ALA A 85 -15.03 -3.13 2.07
CA ALA A 85 -15.22 -3.36 3.52
C ALA A 85 -14.06 -3.80 4.45
N LEU A 86 -12.80 -3.80 4.02
CA LEU A 86 -11.68 -4.48 4.71
C LEU A 86 -11.01 -3.58 5.76
N GLU A 87 -11.12 -2.26 5.64
CA GLU A 87 -10.71 -1.35 6.72
C GLU A 87 -11.61 -1.51 7.96
N GLY A 88 -12.92 -1.63 7.77
CA GLY A 88 -13.87 -1.87 8.87
C GLY A 88 -13.75 -3.29 9.44
N LYS A 89 -13.58 -4.31 8.58
CA LYS A 89 -13.51 -5.71 9.02
C LYS A 89 -12.26 -6.03 9.84
N ASN A 90 -11.12 -5.41 9.55
CA ASN A 90 -9.89 -5.64 10.32
C ASN A 90 -9.97 -5.00 11.72
N LEU A 91 -10.61 -3.82 11.86
CA LEU A 91 -10.85 -3.20 13.16
C LEU A 91 -11.92 -3.92 13.98
N LEU A 92 -12.99 -4.37 13.32
CA LEU A 92 -14.04 -5.16 13.97
C LEU A 92 -13.52 -6.51 14.44
N ARG A 93 -12.67 -7.20 13.67
CA ARG A 93 -12.00 -8.43 14.15
C ARG A 93 -11.08 -8.19 15.34
N ALA A 94 -10.36 -7.06 15.37
CA ALA A 94 -9.52 -6.70 16.51
C ALA A 94 -10.37 -6.47 17.78
N LEU A 95 -11.53 -5.83 17.65
CA LEU A 95 -12.47 -5.61 18.76
C LEU A 95 -13.23 -6.90 19.17
N THR A 96 -13.65 -7.74 18.22
CA THR A 96 -14.30 -9.02 18.54
C THR A 96 -13.34 -9.96 19.27
N GLY A 97 -12.05 -9.95 18.94
CA GLY A 97 -11.01 -10.67 19.68
C GLY A 97 -10.88 -10.25 21.15
N MET A 98 -11.21 -9.00 21.49
CA MET A 98 -11.21 -8.51 22.88
C MET A 98 -12.49 -8.89 23.66
N VAL A 99 -13.61 -9.15 22.99
CA VAL A 99 -14.89 -9.46 23.64
C VAL A 99 -15.12 -10.96 23.77
N THR A 100 -14.54 -11.78 22.88
CA THR A 100 -14.70 -13.25 22.89
C THR A 100 -13.50 -14.01 23.46
N GLY A 101 -12.31 -13.38 23.57
CA GLY A 101 -11.14 -13.94 24.21
C GLY A 101 -10.76 -13.11 25.42
N GLY A 102 -10.95 -13.67 26.62
CA GLY A 102 -10.62 -13.01 27.89
C GLY A 102 -9.18 -12.48 27.94
N ALA A 103 -9.00 -11.44 28.76
CA ALA A 103 -7.72 -10.88 29.14
C ALA A 103 -6.71 -11.95 29.60
N GLN A 104 -5.89 -12.48 28.70
CA GLN A 104 -4.64 -13.21 28.95
C GLN A 104 -3.77 -12.95 27.71
N SER A 105 -2.62 -12.28 27.73
CA SER A 105 -1.68 -11.97 28.80
C SER A 105 -0.79 -10.81 28.36
N LEU A 106 -0.69 -9.79 29.22
CA LEU A 106 0.43 -8.86 29.24
C LEU A 106 1.66 -9.59 29.81
N ILE A 107 2.56 -10.12 28.98
CA ILE A 107 3.98 -10.29 29.38
C ILE A 107 4.87 -10.02 28.17
N THR A 108 5.58 -8.91 28.24
CA THR A 108 6.72 -8.55 27.39
C THR A 108 7.81 -9.60 27.52
N ASN A 109 8.12 -10.33 26.44
CA ASN A 109 9.33 -11.12 26.34
C ASN A 109 10.34 -10.37 25.45
N ALA A 110 11.07 -9.43 26.06
CA ALA A 110 12.23 -8.81 25.45
C ALA A 110 13.48 -9.55 25.96
N PRO A 111 14.23 -10.29 25.12
CA PRO A 111 15.47 -10.89 25.55
C PRO A 111 16.53 -9.79 25.72
N LEU A 112 16.87 -9.47 26.97
CA LEU A 112 18.06 -8.70 27.30
C LEU A 112 19.30 -9.50 26.85
N ARG A 113 19.90 -9.09 25.74
CA ARG A 113 21.24 -9.56 25.35
C ARG A 113 22.25 -8.78 26.18
N VAL A 114 22.73 -9.39 27.27
CA VAL A 114 23.95 -8.96 27.94
C VAL A 114 25.11 -9.30 27.00
N ILE A 115 25.82 -8.27 26.56
CA ILE A 115 27.07 -8.39 25.82
C ILE A 115 28.19 -8.55 26.86
N TYR A 116 28.97 -9.62 26.76
CA TYR A 116 30.36 -9.63 27.21
C TYR A 116 31.25 -9.64 25.97
#